data_AF-A0A959LWJ4-F1
#
_entry.id   AF-A0A959LWJ4-F1
#
_cell.length_a   1.000
_cell.length_b   1.000
_cell.length_c   1.000
_cell.angle_alpha   90.00
_cell.angle_beta   90.00
_cell.angle_gamma   90.00
#
_symmetry.space_group_name_H-M   'P 1'
#
loop_
_entity.id
_entity.type
_entity.pdbx_description
1 polymer ?
#
loop_
_entity_poly.entity_id
_entity_poly.type
_entity_poly.pdbx_seq_one_letter_code
_entity_poly.pdbx_strand_id
1 'polypeptide(L)' 'MMKELLEYIDGNNNRYLNELVDFLKYPSVSTRERNKKDVLDCANWLKNNIISSGFETVEV' A
#
# COMPACT_ATOMS: atom_id res chain seq x y z
N MET A 1 13.84 10.26 20.34
CA MET A 1 12.93 10.65 19.25
C MET A 1 13.48 10.40 17.86
N MET A 2 14.39 11.21 17.28
CA MET A 2 14.80 11.01 15.87
C MET A 2 15.61 9.72 15.65
N LYS A 3 16.49 9.35 16.60
CA LYS A 3 17.26 8.11 16.55
C LYS A 3 16.39 6.86 16.60
N GLU A 4 15.46 6.79 17.55
CA GLU A 4 14.53 5.65 17.71
C GLU A 4 13.61 5.49 16.49
N LEU A 5 13.19 6.60 15.87
CA LEU A 5 12.41 6.57 14.63
C LEU A 5 13.22 5.96 13.48
N LEU A 6 14.48 6.35 13.31
CA LEU A 6 15.34 5.80 12.27
C LEU A 6 15.59 4.31 12.50
N GLU A 7 15.87 3.88 13.73
CA GLU A 7 16.02 2.46 14.08
C GLU A 7 14.75 1.65 13.80
N TYR A 8 13.57 2.23 14.07
CA TYR A 8 12.29 1.60 13.73
C TYR A 8 12.09 1.46 12.21
N ILE A 9 12.42 2.50 11.44
CA ILE A 9 12.32 2.46 9.97
C ILE A 9 13.28 1.41 9.40
N ASP A 10 14.54 1.44 9.82
CA ASP A 10 15.57 0.51 9.36
C ASP A 10 15.22 -0.95 9.73
N GLY A 11 14.72 -1.18 10.95
CA GLY A 11 14.28 -2.50 11.41
C GLY A 11 13.09 -3.07 10.65
N ASN A 12 12.31 -2.21 9.97
CA ASN A 12 11.14 -2.61 9.18
C ASN A 12 11.39 -2.57 7.66
N ASN A 13 12.59 -2.24 7.19
CA ASN A 13 12.87 -2.01 5.77
C ASN A 13 12.42 -3.18 4.86
N ASN A 14 12.69 -4.42 5.26
CA ASN A 14 12.24 -5.61 4.50
C ASN A 14 10.71 -5.70 4.38
N ARG A 15 9.98 -5.34 5.43
CA ARG A 15 8.52 -5.31 5.41
C ARG A 15 8.02 -4.26 4.42
N TYR A 16 8.57 -3.05 4.45
CA TYR A 16 8.19 -1.98 3.51
C TYR A 16 8.49 -2.33 2.06
N LEU A 17 9.63 -2.97 1.79
CA LEU A 17 9.98 -3.42 0.44
C LEU A 17 9.02 -4.51 -0.04
N ASN A 18 8.65 -5.46 0.81
CA ASN A 18 7.69 -6.51 0.46
C ASN A 18 6.29 -5.91 0.20
N GLU A 19 5.83 -4.99 1.05
CA GLU A 19 4.55 -4.26 0.86
C GLU A 19 4.56 -3.47 -0.46
N LEU A 20 5.66 -2.80 -0.81
CA LEU A 20 5.82 -2.12 -2.09
C LEU A 20 5.77 -3.10 -3.27
N VAL A 21 6.47 -4.24 -3.16
CA VAL A 21 6.43 -5.27 -4.21
C VAL A 21 5.02 -5.82 -4.38
N ASP A 22 4.29 -6.06 -3.30
CA ASP A 22 2.90 -6.52 -3.35
C ASP A 22 1.98 -5.48 -3.99
N PHE A 23 2.18 -4.20 -3.67
CA PHE A 23 1.46 -3.10 -4.31
C PHE A 23 1.74 -3.01 -5.82
N LEU A 24 2.99 -3.21 -6.25
CA LEU A 24 3.38 -3.14 -7.66
C LEU A 24 2.90 -4.34 -8.49
N LYS A 25 2.44 -5.43 -7.86
CA LYS A 25 1.87 -6.59 -8.60
C LYS A 25 0.55 -6.26 -9.28
N TYR A 26 -0.15 -5.21 -8.87
CA TYR A 26 -1.40 -4.78 -9.51
C TYR A 26 -1.09 -4.00 -10.79
N PRO A 27 -1.52 -4.47 -11.98
CA PRO A 27 -1.31 -3.73 -13.23
C PRO A 27 -2.36 -2.62 -13.42
N SER A 28 -2.46 -1.72 -12.43
CA SER A 28 -3.50 -0.70 -12.29
C SER A 28 -3.30 0.51 -13.21
N VAL A 29 -3.42 0.31 -14.53
CA VAL A 29 -3.30 1.37 -15.55
C VAL A 29 -4.66 2.02 -15.82
N SER A 30 -4.91 3.21 -15.28
CA SER A 30 -6.22 3.88 -15.29
C SER A 30 -6.75 4.25 -16.69
N THR A 31 -5.89 4.51 -17.66
CA THR A 31 -6.29 4.86 -19.02
C THR A 31 -6.64 3.66 -19.89
N ARG A 32 -6.41 2.43 -19.42
CA ARG A 32 -6.71 1.20 -20.14
C ARG A 32 -7.98 0.57 -19.59
N GLU A 33 -9.04 0.56 -20.40
CA GLU A 33 -10.34 -0.01 -20.05
C GLU A 33 -10.24 -1.44 -19.47
N ARG A 34 -9.38 -2.29 -20.07
CA ARG A 34 -9.16 -3.67 -19.61
C ARG A 34 -8.60 -3.79 -18.19
N ASN A 35 -7.97 -2.72 -17.68
CA ASN A 35 -7.34 -2.68 -16.36
C ASN A 35 -8.24 -2.05 -15.29
N LYS A 36 -9.52 -1.74 -15.60
CA LYS A 36 -10.49 -1.22 -14.62
C LYS A 36 -10.58 -2.07 -13.36
N LYS A 37 -10.61 -3.40 -13.52
CA LYS A 37 -10.63 -4.33 -12.38
C LYS A 37 -9.35 -4.23 -11.56
N ASP A 38 -8.19 -4.19 -12.22
CA ASP A 38 -6.89 -4.10 -11.54
C ASP A 38 -6.75 -2.81 -10.73
N VAL A 39 -7.27 -1.69 -11.25
CA VAL A 39 -7.33 -0.41 -10.53
C VAL A 39 -8.17 -0.53 -9.27
N LEU A 40 -9.36 -1.11 -9.37
CA LEU A 40 -10.25 -1.31 -8.23
C LEU A 40 -9.65 -2.28 -7.21
N ASP A 41 -9.03 -3.37 -7.66
CA ASP A 41 -8.37 -4.34 -6.78
C ASP A 41 -7.18 -3.70 -6.03
N CYS A 42 -6.38 -2.87 -6.73
CA CYS A 42 -5.28 -2.11 -6.14
C CYS A 42 -5.77 -1.12 -5.08
N ALA A 43 -6.84 -0.37 -5.39
CA ALA A 43 -7.44 0.57 -4.46
C ALA A 43 -8.02 -0.12 -3.21
N ASN A 44 -8.65 -1.29 -3.37
CA ASN A 44 -9.14 -2.09 -2.24
C ASN A 44 -8.00 -2.66 -1.39
N TRP A 45 -6.90 -3.12 -2.01
CA TRP A 45 -5.71 -3.53 -1.27
C TRP A 45 -5.16 -2.38 -0.44
N LEU A 46 -5.04 -1.18 -1.02
CA LEU A 46 -4.55 0.00 -0.32
C LEU A 46 -5.49 0.41 0.82
N LYS A 47 -6.80 0.40 0.58
CA LYS A 47 -7.81 0.66 1.62
C LYS A 47 -7.62 -0.23 2.85
N ASN A 48 -7.41 -1.52 2.64
CA ASN A 48 -7.21 -2.46 3.75
C ASN A 48 -5.93 -2.17 4.54
N ASN A 49 -4.84 -1.77 3.87
CA ASN A 49 -3.59 -1.37 4.53
C ASN A 49 -3.77 -0.09 5.36
N ILE A 50 -4.52 0.88 4.84
CA ILE A 50 -4.82 2.14 5.53
C ILE A 50 -5.70 1.86 6.78
N ILE A 51 -6.76 1.07 6.65
CA ILE A 51 -7.61 0.67 7.80
C ILE A 51 -6.77 -0.05 8.86
N SER A 52 -5.90 -0.98 8.44
CA SER A 52 -5.03 -1.73 9.37
C SER A 52 -4.01 -0.85 10.09
N SER A 53 -3.72 0.34 9.54
CA SER A 53 -2.84 1.34 10.14
C SER A 53 -3.57 2.26 11.14
N GLY A 54 -4.88 2.06 11.35
CA GLY A 54 -5.67 2.76 12.38
C GLY A 54 -6.50 3.94 11.88
N PHE A 55 -6.71 4.08 10.57
CA PHE A 55 -7.58 5.11 10.01
C PHE A 55 -9.05 4.67 10.06
N GLU A 56 -9.94 5.56 10.51
CA GLU A 56 -11.36 5.26 10.72
C GLU A 56 -12.19 5.32 9.44
N THR A 57 -11.90 6.27 8.55
CA THR A 57 -12.67 6.49 7.31
C THR A 57 -11.77 6.33 6.09
N VAL A 58 -12.12 5.39 5.21
CA VAL A 58 -11.38 5.12 3.97
C VAL A 58 -12.36 4.75 2.84
N GLU A 59 -12.28 5.50 1.74
CA GLU A 59 -13.15 5.39 0.56
C GLU A 59 -12.33 5.02 -0.69
N VAL A 60 -12.99 4.33 -1.62
CA VAL A 60 -12.43 3.86 -2.90
C VAL A 60 -13.36 4.30 -4.01
#